data_AF-A0A538QWQ1-F1
#
_entry.id   AF-A0A538QWQ1-F1
#
_cell.length_a   1.000
_cell.length_b   1.000
_cell.length_c   1.000
_cell.angle_alpha   90.00
_cell.angle_beta   90.00
_cell.angle_gamma   90.00
#
_symmetry.space_group_name_H-M   'P 1'
#
loop_
_entity.id
_entity.type
_entity.pdbx_description
1 polymer ?
#
loop_
_entity_poly.entity_id
_entity_poly.type
_entity_poly.pdbx_seq_one_letter_code
_entity_poly.pdbx_strand_id
1 'polypeptide(L)'
;MRITHPQAKFLEFVAERGAEIPWDWEKCRPDVKAMIADLINKELLVEREYVTHALQLRGDLKLRLTDRGRAIVAQLEVAQRKVLVVTE
;
A
#
# COMPACT_ATOMS: atom_id res chain seq x y z
N MET A 1 -3.95 16.67 0.19
CA MET A 1 -3.51 15.44 0.88
C MET A 1 -2.05 15.17 0.50
N ARG A 2 -1.15 15.10 1.48
CA ARG A 2 0.30 14.93 1.24
C ARG A 2 0.70 13.50 1.61
N ILE A 3 1.40 12.81 0.71
CA ILE A 3 2.01 11.50 0.94
C ILE A 3 3.53 11.67 0.98
N THR A 4 4.20 10.90 1.84
CA THR A 4 5.67 10.90 1.93
C THR A 4 6.28 10.00 0.84
N HIS A 5 7.59 10.15 0.58
CA HIS A 5 8.27 9.28 -0.38
C HIS A 5 8.21 7.78 0.02
N PRO A 6 8.42 7.38 1.29
CA PRO A 6 8.22 5.99 1.71
C PRO A 6 6.79 5.49 1.51
N GLN A 7 5.78 6.35 1.74
CA GLN A 7 4.38 6.02 1.50
C GLN A 7 4.09 5.77 0.02
N ALA A 8 4.60 6.64 -0.86
CA ALA A 8 4.48 6.45 -2.30
C ALA A 8 5.12 5.13 -2.75
N LYS A 9 6.34 4.84 -2.28
CA LYS A 9 7.05 3.58 -2.58
C LYS A 9 6.31 2.35 -2.06
N PHE A 10 5.69 2.45 -0.89
CA PHE A 10 4.89 1.36 -0.36
C PHE A 10 3.63 1.09 -1.20
N LEU A 11 2.93 2.14 -1.65
CA LEU A 11 1.76 2.00 -2.51
C LEU A 11 2.12 1.38 -3.88
N GLU A 12 3.25 1.80 -4.47
CA GLU A 12 3.82 1.20 -5.68
C GLU A 12 4.10 -0.30 -5.47
N PHE A 13 4.76 -0.66 -4.36
CA PHE A 13 5.05 -2.05 -4.01
C PHE A 13 3.77 -2.90 -3.89
N VAL A 14 2.71 -2.39 -3.26
CA VAL A 14 1.42 -3.11 -3.17
C VAL A 14 0.79 -3.25 -4.56
N ALA A 15 0.87 -2.22 -5.42
CA ALA A 15 0.34 -2.26 -6.77
C ALA A 15 1.05 -3.31 -7.65
N GLU A 16 2.39 -3.35 -7.62
CA GLU A 16 3.21 -4.31 -8.37
C GLU A 16 2.90 -5.77 -8.03
N ARG A 17 2.42 -6.02 -6.80
CA ARG A 17 2.06 -7.36 -6.31
C ARG A 17 0.60 -7.74 -6.57
N GLY A 18 -0.14 -6.96 -7.37
CA GLY A 18 -1.53 -7.22 -7.71
C GLY A 18 -2.55 -6.41 -6.91
N ALA A 19 -2.13 -5.30 -6.30
CA ALA A 19 -2.95 -4.40 -5.49
C ALA A 19 -3.53 -5.03 -4.20
N GLU A 20 -3.09 -6.24 -3.83
CA GLU A 20 -3.39 -6.93 -2.58
C GLU A 20 -2.17 -7.76 -2.17
N ILE A 21 -1.72 -7.64 -0.92
CA ILE A 21 -0.59 -8.43 -0.39
C ILE A 21 -0.91 -8.99 1.00
N PRO A 22 -0.46 -10.21 1.32
CA PRO A 22 -0.36 -10.65 2.70
C PRO A 22 0.72 -9.84 3.43
N TRP A 23 0.45 -9.51 4.69
CA TRP A 23 1.34 -8.71 5.52
C TRP A 23 1.40 -9.30 6.92
N ASP A 24 2.61 -9.66 7.35
CA ASP A 24 2.87 -10.18 8.69
C ASP A 24 2.92 -9.00 9.67
N TRP A 25 1.82 -8.80 10.40
CA TRP A 25 1.72 -7.70 11.35
C TRP A 25 2.58 -7.93 12.60
N GLU A 26 2.83 -9.17 13.01
CA GLU A 26 3.61 -9.45 14.21
C GLU A 26 5.09 -9.10 14.01
N LYS A 27 5.64 -9.43 12.85
CA LYS A 27 7.04 -9.12 12.49
C LYS A 27 7.23 -7.71 11.92
N CYS A 28 6.15 -6.98 11.65
CA CYS A 28 6.23 -5.63 11.11
C CYS A 28 6.80 -4.64 12.14
N ARG A 29 7.81 -3.87 11.73
CA ARG A 29 8.42 -2.84 12.56
C ARG A 29 7.42 -1.73 12.92
N PRO A 30 7.55 -1.08 14.10
CA PRO A 30 6.59 -0.05 14.55
C PRO A 30 6.46 1.15 13.61
N ASP A 31 7.55 1.58 12.96
CA ASP A 31 7.56 2.68 11.98
C ASP A 31 6.70 2.34 10.76
N VAL A 32 6.83 1.10 10.27
CA VAL A 32 6.06 0.60 9.13
C VAL A 32 4.58 0.41 9.50
N LYS A 33 4.28 -0.06 10.72
CA LYS A 33 2.90 -0.13 11.23
C LYS A 33 2.25 1.25 11.27
N ALA A 34 2.95 2.25 11.79
CA ALA A 34 2.46 3.62 11.83
C ALA A 34 2.23 4.19 10.41
N MET A 35 3.13 3.88 9.47
CA MET A 35 2.96 4.26 8.07
C MET A 35 1.73 3.61 7.43
N ILE A 36 1.51 2.30 7.66
CA ILE A 36 0.35 1.58 7.14
C ILE A 36 -0.94 2.14 7.74
N ALA A 37 -0.99 2.35 9.06
CA ALA A 37 -2.13 2.97 9.73
C ALA A 37 -2.44 4.37 9.17
N ASP A 38 -1.43 5.18 8.92
CA ASP A 38 -1.60 6.50 8.29
C ASP A 38 -2.13 6.41 6.84
N LEU A 39 -1.68 5.41 6.06
CA LEU A 39 -2.21 5.16 4.72
C LEU A 39 -3.67 4.67 4.72
N ILE A 40 -4.08 3.92 5.75
CA ILE A 40 -5.46 3.49 5.96
C ILE A 40 -6.34 4.68 6.37
N ASN A 41 -5.87 5.50 7.31
CA ASN A 41 -6.56 6.75 7.71
C ASN A 41 -6.75 7.71 6.53
N LYS A 42 -5.84 7.67 5.56
CA LYS A 42 -5.91 8.42 4.30
C LYS A 42 -6.78 7.75 3.23
N GLU A 43 -7.42 6.64 3.53
CA GLU A 43 -8.25 5.84 2.63
C GLU A 43 -7.52 5.37 1.37
N LEU A 44 -6.20 5.18 1.44
CA LEU A 44 -5.39 4.68 0.32
C LEU A 44 -5.20 3.16 0.38
N LEU A 45 -5.21 2.62 1.60
CA LEU A 45 -5.19 1.20 1.89
C LEU A 45 -6.41 0.81 2.71
N VAL A 46 -6.82 -0.44 2.58
CA VAL A 46 -7.79 -1.08 3.47
C VAL A 46 -7.20 -2.39 3.96
N GLU A 47 -7.47 -2.69 5.22
CA GLU A 47 -7.19 -3.99 5.82
C GLU A 47 -8.36 -4.92 5.51
N ARG A 48 -8.06 -6.13 5.01
CA ARG A 48 -9.03 -7.22 4.95
C ARG A 48 -8.57 -8.32 5.89
N GLU A 49 -9.38 -8.62 6.88
CA GLU A 49 -9.19 -9.82 7.69
C GLU A 49 -9.48 -11.07 6.83
N TYR A 50 -8.66 -12.11 7.00
CA TYR A 50 -8.95 -13.43 6.45
C TYR A 50 -10.18 -14.00 7.17
N VAL A 51 -11.36 -13.88 6.58
CA VAL A 51 -12.53 -14.66 7.02
C VAL A 51 -12.46 -16.04 6.37
N THR A 52 -11.60 -16.90 6.88
CA THR A 52 -11.66 -18.35 6.60
C THR A 52 -11.78 -19.10 7.91
N HIS A 53 -12.96 -19.67 8.14
CA HIS A 53 -13.41 -20.39 9.34
C HIS A 53 -12.57 -21.60 9.80
N ALA A 54 -11.34 -21.82 9.32
CA ALA A 54 -10.56 -23.01 9.66
C ALA A 54 -9.10 -22.76 10.05
N LEU A 55 -8.52 -21.58 9.83
CA LEU A 55 -7.14 -21.27 10.20
C LEU A 55 -7.07 -19.78 10.58
N GLN A 56 -7.30 -19.47 11.85
CA GLN A 56 -6.82 -18.22 12.44
C GLN A 56 -5.29 -18.30 12.48
N LEU A 57 -4.64 -18.06 11.33
CA LEU A 57 -3.23 -17.70 11.31
C LEU A 57 -3.13 -16.33 11.97
N ARG A 58 -2.90 -16.34 13.29
CA ARG A 58 -2.56 -15.15 14.06
C ARG A 58 -1.42 -14.44 13.34
N GLY A 59 -1.67 -13.24 12.82
CA GLY A 59 -0.63 -12.36 12.29
C GLY A 59 -0.73 -11.98 10.80
N ASP A 60 -1.54 -12.67 9.99
CA ASP A 60 -1.63 -12.39 8.55
C ASP A 60 -2.75 -11.38 8.22
N LEU A 61 -2.35 -10.13 8.03
CA LEU A 61 -3.22 -9.04 7.59
C LEU A 61 -3.16 -8.91 6.06
N LYS A 62 -4.28 -8.82 5.35
CA LYS A 62 -4.25 -8.47 3.92
C LYS A 62 -4.36 -6.96 3.72
N LEU A 63 -3.37 -6.38 3.07
CA LEU A 63 -3.39 -4.98 2.64
C LEU A 63 -3.85 -4.90 1.20
N ARG A 64 -4.86 -4.09 0.94
CA ARG A 64 -5.38 -3.86 -0.41
C ARG A 64 -5.45 -2.37 -0.71
N LEU A 65 -5.11 -1.98 -1.94
CA LEU A 65 -5.32 -0.62 -2.42
C LEU A 65 -6.82 -0.34 -2.60
N THR A 66 -7.26 0.82 -2.14
CA THR A 66 -8.58 1.36 -2.50
C THR A 66 -8.58 1.87 -3.94
N ASP A 67 -9.74 2.26 -4.47
CA ASP A 67 -9.81 2.97 -5.75
C ASP A 67 -8.98 4.26 -5.73
N ARG A 68 -9.00 4.95 -4.59
CA ARG A 68 -8.20 6.16 -4.35
C ARG A 68 -6.70 5.85 -4.33
N GLY A 69 -6.29 4.76 -3.67
CA GLY A 69 -4.91 4.27 -3.68
C GLY A 69 -4.42 3.95 -5.08
N ARG A 70 -5.23 3.24 -5.87
CA ARG A 70 -4.93 2.94 -7.29
C ARG A 70 -4.77 4.20 -8.13
N ALA A 71 -5.65 5.19 -7.96
CA ALA A 71 -5.56 6.46 -8.69
C ALA A 71 -4.28 7.23 -8.34
N ILE A 72 -3.85 7.22 -7.08
CA ILE A 72 -2.59 7.84 -6.64
C ILE A 72 -1.39 7.13 -7.28
N VAL A 73 -1.36 5.80 -7.28
CA VAL A 73 -0.27 5.03 -7.92
C VAL A 73 -0.19 5.34 -9.42
N ALA A 74 -1.32 5.37 -10.13
CA ALA A 74 -1.35 5.74 -11.54
C ALA A 74 -0.80 7.17 -11.79
N GLN A 75 -1.09 8.12 -10.88
CA GLN A 75 -0.51 9.46 -10.96
C GLN A 75 1.00 9.47 -10.72
N LEU A 76 1.50 8.65 -9.79
CA LEU A 76 2.93 8.51 -9.51
C LEU A 76 3.68 7.93 -10.72
N GLU A 77 3.13 6.91 -11.37
CA GLU A 77 3.70 6.33 -12.59
C GLU A 77 3.79 7.34 -13.74
N VAL A 78 2.72 8.13 -13.95
CA VAL A 78 2.72 9.20 -14.96
C VAL A 78 3.74 10.28 -14.62
N ALA A 79 3.87 10.67 -13.35
CA ALA A 79 4.86 11.66 -12.92
C ALA A 79 6.30 11.16 -13.16
N GLN A 80 6.59 9.90 -12.87
CA GLN A 80 7.89 9.29 -13.17
C GLN A 80 8.17 9.24 -14.68
N ARG A 81 7.19 8.85 -15.50
CA ARG A 81 7.33 8.83 -16.96
C ARG A 81 7.50 10.23 -17.55
N LYS A 82 6.83 11.26 -17.03
CA LYS A 82 6.99 12.64 -17.50
C LYS A 82 8.38 13.21 -17.24
N VAL A 83 9.05 12.80 -16.15
CA VAL A 83 10.45 13.20 -15.89
C VAL A 83 11.39 12.62 -16.96
N LEU A 84 11.13 11.40 -17.44
CA LEU A 84 11.92 10.76 -18.49
C LEU A 84 11.78 11.41 -19.87
N VAL A 85 10.64 12.04 -20.19
CA VAL A 85 10.38 12.62 -21.53
C VAL A 85 10.95 14.03 -21.70
N VAL A 86 11.39 14.69 -20.63
CA VAL A 86 11.95 16.08 -20.70
C VAL A 86 13.47 16.07 -20.77
N THR A 87 14.12 14.91 -20.72
CA THR A 87 15.58 14.76 -20.75
C THR A 87 16.16 14.28 -22.09
N GLU A 88 15.38 14.28 -23.18
CA GLU A 88 15.90 14.05 -24.54
C GLU A 88 16.20 15.36 -25.28
#